data_AF-A0A8T3Y8L1-F1
#
_entry.id   AF-A0A8T3Y8L1-F1
#
_cell.length_a   1.000
_cell.length_b   1.000
_cell.length_c   1.000
_cell.angle_alpha   90.00
_cell.angle_beta   90.00
_cell.angle_gamma   90.00
#
_symmetry.space_group_name_H-M   'P 1'
#
loop_
_entity.id
_entity.type
_entity.pdbx_description
1 polymer ?
#
loop_
_entity_poly.entity_id
_entity_poly.type
_entity_poly.pdbx_seq_one_letter_code
_entity_poly.pdbx_strand_id
1 'polypeptide(L)' 'MSEVKTIKNVGDDTWAEFKGLAAQHKVKMGTLFKTLIQEYKRKSPFWEEILEGEKILSEKEARELEKVVHAVRQDCGFRT' A
#
# COMPACT_ATOMS: atom_id res chain seq x y z
N MET A 1 -7.12 29.06 25.15
CA MET A 1 -7.56 27.67 24.93
C MET A 1 -7.10 27.28 23.54
N SER A 2 -6.33 26.19 23.40
CA SER A 2 -5.86 25.73 22.08
C SER A 2 -7.03 25.16 21.29
N GLU A 3 -7.23 25.67 20.08
CA GLU A 3 -8.24 25.17 19.15
C GLU A 3 -7.95 23.70 18.82
N VAL A 4 -8.86 22.80 19.19
CA VAL A 4 -8.76 21.39 18.84
C VAL A 4 -9.10 21.29 17.34
N LYS A 5 -8.07 21.22 16.50
CA LYS A 5 -8.22 20.98 15.06
C LYS A 5 -8.77 19.57 14.85
N THR A 6 -10.07 19.46 14.64
CA THR A 6 -10.71 18.23 14.17
C THR A 6 -10.31 17.94 12.73
N ILE A 7 -10.29 16.66 12.36
CA ILE A 7 -10.06 16.25 10.97
C ILE A 7 -11.25 16.74 10.15
N LYS A 8 -10.99 17.55 9.12
CA LYS A 8 -12.04 18.11 8.24
C LYS A 8 -12.69 16.96 7.46
N ASN A 9 -14.00 17.07 7.22
CA ASN A 9 -14.80 16.14 6.40
C ASN A 9 -14.94 14.71 6.95
N VAL A 10 -14.92 14.53 8.28
CA VAL A 10 -15.27 13.25 8.91
C VAL A 10 -16.68 13.37 9.47
N GLY A 11 -17.59 12.51 9.01
CA GLY A 11 -18.97 12.48 9.50
C GLY A 11 -19.05 12.11 10.99
N ASP A 12 -20.09 12.59 11.66
CA ASP A 12 -20.28 12.36 13.10
C ASP A 12 -20.40 10.86 13.43
N ASP A 13 -21.04 10.08 12.56
CA ASP A 13 -21.17 8.61 12.71
C ASP A 13 -19.81 7.93 12.69
N THR A 14 -18.94 8.33 11.75
CA THR A 14 -17.56 7.82 11.66
C THR A 14 -16.74 8.19 12.90
N TRP A 15 -16.94 9.39 13.46
CA TRP A 15 -16.32 9.77 14.72
C TRP A 15 -16.82 8.94 15.90
N ALA A 16 -18.11 8.62 15.93
CA ALA A 16 -18.70 7.80 16.97
C ALA A 16 -18.15 6.36 16.93
N GLU A 17 -18.09 5.75 15.74
CA GLU A 17 -17.47 4.44 15.55
C GLU A 17 -16.00 4.43 15.95
N PHE A 18 -15.23 5.44 15.53
CA PHE A 18 -13.82 5.54 15.87
C PHE A 18 -13.58 5.65 17.38
N LYS A 19 -14.41 6.44 18.08
CA LYS A 19 -14.40 6.52 19.56
C LYS A 19 -14.76 5.17 20.19
N GLY A 20 -15.76 4.49 19.65
CA GLY A 20 -16.19 3.16 20.11
C GLY A 20 -15.07 2.14 20.02
N LEU A 21 -14.36 2.10 18.89
CA LEU A 21 -13.20 1.23 18.69
C LEU A 21 -12.07 1.53 19.69
N ALA A 22 -11.74 2.80 19.89
CA ALA A 22 -10.72 3.20 20.87
C ALA A 22 -11.08 2.73 22.29
N ALA A 23 -12.36 2.86 22.67
CA ALA A 23 -12.86 2.42 23.97
C ALA A 23 -12.82 0.88 24.12
N GLN A 24 -13.27 0.13 23.12
CA GLN A 24 -13.24 -1.34 23.11
C GLN A 24 -11.82 -1.89 23.31
N HIS A 25 -10.84 -1.27 22.66
CA HIS A 25 -9.43 -1.65 22.76
C HIS A 25 -8.70 -1.02 23.95
N LYS A 26 -9.38 -0.23 24.80
CA LYS A 26 -8.82 0.47 25.97
C LYS A 26 -7.60 1.34 25.62
N VAL A 27 -7.61 1.98 24.46
CA VAL A 27 -6.54 2.86 23.99
C VAL A 27 -7.03 4.29 23.80
N LYS A 28 -6.14 5.27 23.95
CA LYS A 28 -6.46 6.66 23.62
C LYS A 28 -6.67 6.79 22.11
N MET A 29 -7.67 7.57 21.69
CA MET A 29 -7.94 7.83 20.26
C MET A 29 -6.70 8.24 19.46
N GLY A 30 -5.87 9.13 20.01
CA GLY A 30 -4.64 9.56 19.35
C GLY A 30 -3.62 8.44 19.16
N THR A 31 -3.58 7.47 20.08
CA THR A 31 -2.75 6.27 19.96
C THR A 31 -3.31 5.35 18.87
N LEU A 32 -4.62 5.07 18.91
CA LEU A 32 -5.28 4.26 17.89
C LEU A 32 -5.06 4.83 16.48
N PHE A 33 -5.23 6.14 16.32
CA PHE A 33 -5.04 6.83 15.04
C PHE A 33 -3.60 6.69 14.52
N LYS A 34 -2.60 6.89 15.39
CA LYS A 34 -1.19 6.70 15.03
C LYS A 34 -0.90 5.27 14.60
N THR A 35 -1.44 4.28 15.31
CA THR A 35 -1.29 2.87 14.96
C THR A 35 -1.92 2.56 13.61
N LEU A 36 -3.13 3.07 13.33
CA LEU A 36 -3.78 2.91 12.02
C LEU A 36 -2.95 3.53 10.88
N ILE A 37 -2.38 4.71 11.08
CA ILE A 37 -1.49 5.34 10.09
C ILE A 37 -0.23 4.50 9.87
N GLN A 38 0.38 3.99 10.93
CA GLN A 38 1.57 3.14 10.84
C GLN A 38 1.27 1.85 10.08
N GLU A 39 0.17 1.19 10.38
CA GLU A 39 -0.26 -0.02 9.69
C GLU A 39 -0.65 0.24 8.23
N TYR A 40 -1.29 1.39 7.93
CA TYR A 40 -1.54 1.82 6.56
C TYR A 40 -0.24 2.00 5.77
N LYS A 41 0.74 2.71 6.34
CA LYS A 41 2.07 2.89 5.73
C LYS A 41 2.85 1.58 5.61
N ARG A 42 2.57 0.62 6.49
CA ARG A 42 3.20 -0.70 6.50
C ARG A 42 2.59 -1.66 5.50
N LYS A 43 1.36 -1.40 5.02
CA LYS A 43 0.76 -2.15 3.92
C LYS A 43 1.51 -1.86 2.61
N SER A 44 2.59 -2.61 2.47
CA SER A 44 3.41 -2.99 1.33
C SER A 44 3.96 -1.89 0.41
N PRO A 45 4.93 -1.09 0.90
CA PRO A 45 5.88 -0.39 0.03
C PRO A 45 6.58 -1.33 -0.95
N PHE A 46 6.61 -2.65 -0.71
CA PHE A 46 7.17 -3.63 -1.64
C PHE A 46 6.49 -3.63 -3.02
N TRP A 47 5.15 -3.54 -3.08
CA TRP A 47 4.46 -3.55 -4.37
C TRP A 47 4.51 -2.17 -5.02
N GLU A 48 4.41 -1.08 -4.24
CA GLU A 48 4.62 0.27 -4.75
C GLU A 48 6.06 0.45 -5.28
N GLU A 49 7.08 -0.05 -4.60
CA GLU A 49 8.49 0.03 -5.04
C GLU A 49 8.75 -0.83 -6.29
N ILE A 50 8.10 -2.00 -6.42
CA ILE A 50 8.22 -2.84 -7.62
C ILE A 50 7.45 -2.26 -8.81
N LEU A 51 6.26 -1.69 -8.57
CA LEU A 51 5.36 -1.25 -9.64
C LEU A 51 5.58 0.21 -10.05
N GLU A 52 6.00 1.07 -9.12
CA GLU A 52 6.31 2.49 -9.32
C GLU A 52 7.83 2.76 -9.40
N GLY A 53 8.66 1.73 -9.24
CA GLY A 53 10.10 1.82 -9.46
C GLY A 53 10.44 2.30 -10.88
N GLU A 54 11.55 3.03 -11.00
CA GLU A 54 12.05 3.51 -12.29
C GLU A 54 12.18 2.34 -13.27
N LYS A 55 11.57 2.46 -14.46
CA LYS A 55 11.69 1.44 -15.52
C LYS A 55 13.17 1.33 -15.93
N ILE A 56 13.84 0.29 -15.42
CA ILE A 56 15.25 0.00 -15.71
C ILE A 56 15.46 -0.34 -17.20
N LEU A 57 14.43 -0.91 -17.84
CA LEU A 57 14.47 -1.28 -19.25
C LEU A 57 13.54 -0.38 -20.06
N SER A 58 14.02 0.04 -21.22
CA SER A 58 13.15 0.58 -22.27
C SER A 58 12.16 -0.49 -22.75
N GLU A 59 11.02 -0.04 -23.29
CA GLU A 59 10.02 -0.94 -23.90
C GLU A 59 10.61 -1.88 -24.96
N LYS A 60 11.66 -1.42 -25.67
CA LYS A 60 12.35 -2.22 -26.68
C LYS A 60 13.17 -3.34 -26.01
N GLU A 61 13.98 -3.00 -25.01
CA GLU A 61 14.80 -3.97 -24.28
C GLU A 61 13.93 -5.00 -23.55
N ALA A 62 12.80 -4.58 -22.99
CA ALA A 62 11.85 -5.48 -22.35
C ALA A 62 11.30 -6.53 -23.33
N ARG A 63 10.92 -6.12 -24.56
CA ARG A 63 10.42 -7.04 -25.59
C ARG A 63 11.50 -7.97 -26.15
N GLU A 64 12.73 -7.49 -26.26
CA GLU A 64 13.86 -8.33 -26.68
C GLU A 64 14.16 -9.40 -25.63
N LEU A 65 14.16 -9.02 -24.35
CA LEU A 65 14.32 -9.95 -23.22
C LEU A 65 13.20 -10.99 -23.20
N GLU A 66 11.95 -10.57 -23.39
CA GLU A 66 10.78 -11.46 -23.44
C GLU A 66 10.95 -12.53 -24.54
N LYS A 67 11.38 -12.15 -25.74
CA LYS A 67 11.62 -13.09 -26.85
C LYS A 67 12.71 -14.11 -26.53
N VAL A 68 13.82 -13.66 -25.93
CA VAL A 68 14.92 -14.55 -25.53
C VAL A 68 14.45 -15.55 -24.48
N VAL A 69 13.73 -15.08 -23.46
CA VAL A 69 13.18 -15.95 -22.41
C VAL A 69 12.18 -16.95 -22.99
N HIS A 70 11.33 -16.54 -23.93
CA HIS A 70 10.41 -17.45 -24.62
C HIS A 70 11.15 -18.54 -25.39
N ALA A 71 12.17 -18.19 -26.16
CA ALA A 71 12.98 -19.15 -26.90
C ALA A 71 13.65 -20.17 -25.96
N VAL A 72 14.28 -19.70 -24.88
CA VAL A 72 14.92 -20.56 -23.88
C VAL A 72 13.90 -21.50 -23.22
N ARG A 73 12.69 -21.01 -22.90
CA ARG A 73 11.64 -21.84 -22.29
C ARG A 73 11.17 -22.94 -23.24
N GLN A 74 11.05 -22.65 -24.53
CA GLN A 74 10.72 -23.65 -25.55
C GLN A 74 11.83 -24.70 -25.67
N ASP A 75 13.09 -24.29 -25.69
CA ASP A 75 14.25 -25.20 -25.72
C ASP A 75 14.30 -26.12 -24.48
N CYS A 76 13.87 -25.60 -23.32
CA CYS A 76 13.71 -26.36 -22.09
C CYS A 76 12.42 -27.21 -22.02
N GLY A 77 11.61 -27.25 -23.08
CA GLY A 77 10.41 -28.07 -23.18
C GLY A 77 9.18 -27.51 -22.44
N PHE A 78 9.23 -26.26 -21.98
CA PHE A 78 8.05 -25.60 -21.43
C PHE A 78 7.12 -25.18 -22.57
N ARG A 79 5.83 -25.50 -22.45
CA ARG A 79 4.80 -24.99 -23.35
C ARG A 79 4.53 -23.53 -22.99
N THR A 80 4.92 -22.62 -23.89
CA THR A 80 4.61 -21.19 -23.86
C THR A 80 3.34 -20.90 -24.63
#